data_AF-A0A523J5U4-F1
#
_entry.id   AF-A0A523J5U4-F1
#
_cell.length_a   1.000
_cell.length_b   1.000
_cell.length_c   1.000
_cell.angle_alpha   90.00
_cell.angle_beta   90.00
_cell.angle_gamma   90.00
#
_symmetry.space_group_name_H-M   'P 1'
#
loop_
_entity.id
_entity.type
_entity.pdbx_description
1 polymer ?
#
loop_
_entity_poly.entity_id
_entity_poly.type
_entity_poly.pdbx_seq_one_letter_code
_entity_poly.pdbx_strand_id
1 'polypeptide(L)'
;PLSRALRVDKLTLAALAWTLRALLEGRGQESLPVLRMLLASPEELQTRAERLAKELAEQGWAKVSLENQGSVVGGGALPELELAGPVVRIEPDGSASELARGLRGAEPPVLVRVHKDAVLVDPRTLQDSELEAVIEAFASLFR
;
A
#
# COMPACT_ATOMS: atom_id res chain seq x y z
N PRO A 1 -11.67 35.21 19.43
CA PRO A 1 -10.71 35.41 18.31
C PRO A 1 -10.22 34.09 17.69
N LEU A 2 -9.63 33.19 18.50
CA LEU A 2 -9.03 31.93 18.02
C LEU A 2 -10.04 30.90 17.47
N SER A 3 -11.24 30.78 18.06
CA SER A 3 -12.29 29.87 17.59
C SER A 3 -12.80 30.17 16.17
N ARG A 4 -12.66 31.42 15.71
CA ARG A 4 -12.96 31.80 14.32
C ARG A 4 -11.80 31.49 13.37
N ALA A 5 -10.56 31.60 13.85
CA ALA A 5 -9.36 31.35 13.05
C ALA A 5 -9.11 29.85 12.82
N LEU A 6 -9.42 29.01 13.82
CA LEU A 6 -9.26 27.55 13.76
C LEU A 6 -10.55 26.81 13.36
N ARG A 7 -11.55 27.53 12.84
CA ARG A 7 -12.83 26.91 12.46
C ARG A 7 -12.61 26.02 11.24
N VAL A 8 -12.91 24.74 11.42
CA VAL A 8 -12.92 23.73 10.36
C VAL A 8 -13.85 24.16 9.23
N ASP A 9 -13.44 23.92 7.98
CA ASP A 9 -14.27 24.25 6.82
C ASP A 9 -15.45 23.27 6.66
N LYS A 10 -16.38 23.62 5.78
CA LYS A 10 -17.62 22.88 5.57
C LYS A 10 -17.37 21.47 5.01
N LEU A 11 -16.35 21.28 4.16
CA LEU A 11 -16.06 19.98 3.56
C LEU A 11 -15.48 19.02 4.59
N THR A 12 -14.50 19.46 5.39
CA THR A 12 -13.95 18.63 6.46
C THR A 12 -15.01 18.29 7.51
N LEU A 13 -15.90 19.23 7.85
CA LEU A 13 -17.01 18.94 8.78
C LEU A 13 -17.99 17.91 8.19
N ALA A 14 -18.32 18.01 6.90
CA ALA A 14 -19.19 17.05 6.23
C ALA A 14 -18.55 15.65 6.14
N ALA A 15 -17.27 15.58 5.77
CA ALA A 15 -16.52 14.33 5.73
C ALA A 15 -16.44 13.68 7.12
N LEU A 16 -16.11 14.46 8.16
CA LEU A 16 -16.06 13.98 9.53
C LEU A 16 -17.42 13.47 10.01
N ALA A 17 -18.50 14.18 9.72
CA ALA A 17 -19.85 13.74 10.09
C ALA A 17 -20.20 12.39 9.44
N TRP A 18 -19.86 12.20 8.16
CA TRP A 18 -20.07 10.93 7.47
C TRP A 18 -19.18 9.82 8.04
N THR A 19 -17.90 10.09 8.30
CA THR A 19 -16.96 9.15 8.91
C THR A 19 -17.47 8.66 10.27
N LEU A 20 -17.89 9.59 11.15
CA LEU A 20 -18.45 9.24 12.46
C LEU A 20 -19.73 8.41 12.34
N ARG A 21 -20.60 8.74 11.37
CA ARG A 21 -21.81 7.96 11.11
C ARG A 21 -21.49 6.53 10.66
N ALA A 22 -20.53 6.36 9.75
CA ALA A 22 -20.10 5.03 9.30
C ALA A 22 -19.56 4.19 10.46
N LEU A 23 -18.83 4.81 11.40
CA LEU A 23 -18.35 4.13 12.62
C LEU A 23 -19.51 3.72 13.54
N LEU A 24 -20.46 4.63 13.81
CA LEU A 24 -21.61 4.36 14.69
C LEU A 24 -22.54 3.28 14.12
N GLU A 25 -22.67 3.21 12.80
CA GLU A 25 -23.46 2.19 12.11
C GLU A 25 -22.72 0.85 11.94
N GLY A 26 -21.48 0.73 12.43
CA GLY A 26 -20.67 -0.49 12.31
C GLY A 26 -20.12 -0.75 10.90
N ARG A 27 -20.24 0.22 9.98
CA ARG A 27 -19.79 0.12 8.58
C ARG A 27 -18.35 0.62 8.39
N GLY A 28 -17.62 0.84 9.48
CA GLY A 28 -16.29 1.44 9.47
C GLY A 28 -15.28 0.70 8.61
N GLN A 29 -15.17 -0.63 8.77
CA GLN A 29 -14.21 -1.44 8.01
C GLN A 29 -14.51 -1.47 6.50
N GLU A 30 -15.78 -1.51 6.12
CA GLU A 30 -16.21 -1.48 4.72
C GLU A 30 -15.99 -0.10 4.07
N SER A 31 -16.34 0.95 4.81
CA SER A 31 -16.48 2.31 4.29
C SER A 31 -15.24 3.19 4.44
N LEU A 32 -14.35 2.90 5.41
CA LEU A 32 -13.19 3.72 5.72
C LEU A 32 -11.90 3.02 5.26
N PRO A 33 -11.18 3.57 4.27
CA PRO A 33 -10.00 2.92 3.70
C PRO A 33 -8.95 2.53 4.74
N VAL A 34 -8.68 3.40 5.72
CA VAL A 34 -7.69 3.13 6.78
C VAL A 34 -8.09 1.91 7.60
N LEU A 35 -9.37 1.79 8.00
CA LEU A 35 -9.82 0.61 8.76
C LEU A 35 -9.80 -0.65 7.91
N ARG A 36 -10.20 -0.56 6.64
CA ARG A 36 -10.12 -1.69 5.71
C ARG A 36 -8.70 -2.22 5.56
N MET A 37 -7.72 -1.33 5.41
CA MET A 37 -6.31 -1.69 5.28
C MET A 37 -5.76 -2.30 6.57
N LEU A 38 -6.01 -1.66 7.73
CA LEU A 38 -5.50 -2.14 9.01
C LEU A 38 -6.12 -3.48 9.44
N LEU A 39 -7.39 -3.72 9.09
CA LEU A 39 -8.16 -4.90 9.47
C LEU A 39 -8.26 -5.95 8.35
N ALA A 40 -7.52 -5.78 7.25
CA ALA A 40 -7.46 -6.77 6.17
C ALA A 40 -7.04 -8.13 6.72
N SER A 41 -7.72 -9.19 6.30
CA SER A 41 -7.46 -10.54 6.81
C SER A 41 -6.12 -11.06 6.27
N PRO A 42 -5.45 -11.98 7.00
CA PRO A 42 -4.23 -12.63 6.51
C PRO A 42 -4.42 -13.28 5.13
N GLU A 43 -5.59 -13.89 4.89
CA GLU A 43 -5.93 -14.57 3.64
C GLU A 43 -6.08 -13.58 2.47
N GLU A 44 -6.71 -12.42 2.71
CA GLU A 44 -6.82 -11.35 1.70
C GLU A 44 -5.43 -10.83 1.31
N LEU A 45 -4.58 -10.55 2.31
CA LEU A 45 -3.22 -10.08 2.09
C LEU A 45 -2.37 -11.13 1.36
N GLN A 46 -2.49 -12.39 1.76
CA GLN A 46 -1.78 -13.51 1.11
C GLN A 46 -2.19 -13.64 -0.35
N THR A 47 -3.50 -13.61 -0.64
CA THR A 47 -4.02 -13.70 -2.02
C THR A 47 -3.47 -12.60 -2.90
N ARG A 48 -3.48 -11.34 -2.42
CA ARG A 48 -2.91 -10.21 -3.16
C ARG A 48 -1.40 -10.36 -3.37
N ALA A 49 -0.68 -10.78 -2.33
CA ALA A 49 0.77 -10.96 -2.38
C ALA A 49 1.17 -12.04 -3.39
N GLU A 50 0.50 -13.20 -3.37
CA GLU A 50 0.74 -14.30 -4.30
C GLU A 50 0.44 -13.91 -5.74
N ARG A 51 -0.68 -13.22 -5.97
CA ARG A 51 -1.03 -12.72 -7.30
C ARG A 51 0.04 -11.78 -7.85
N LEU A 52 0.42 -10.77 -7.06
CA LEU A 52 1.44 -9.81 -7.44
C LEU A 52 2.79 -10.51 -7.67
N ALA A 53 3.20 -11.39 -6.76
CA ALA A 53 4.47 -12.11 -6.87
C ALA A 53 4.55 -12.97 -8.13
N LYS A 54 3.46 -13.70 -8.45
CA LYS A 54 3.37 -14.55 -9.64
C LYS A 54 3.50 -13.72 -10.92
N GLU A 55 2.68 -12.69 -11.08
CA GLU A 55 2.63 -11.86 -12.28
C GLU A 55 3.96 -11.12 -12.53
N LEU A 56 4.66 -10.71 -11.47
CA LEU A 56 5.98 -10.10 -11.59
C LEU A 56 7.07 -11.14 -11.88
N ALA A 57 7.01 -12.34 -11.30
CA ALA A 57 7.97 -13.41 -11.55
C ALA A 57 7.94 -13.89 -13.00
N GLU A 58 6.76 -13.93 -13.63
CA GLU A 58 6.58 -14.33 -15.03
C GLU A 58 7.27 -13.37 -16.03
N GLN A 59 7.62 -12.15 -15.62
CA GLN A 59 8.30 -11.17 -16.47
C GLN A 59 9.82 -11.39 -16.57
N GLY A 60 10.42 -12.15 -15.65
CA GLY A 60 11.80 -12.65 -15.79
C GLY A 60 12.94 -11.66 -15.61
N TRP A 61 12.70 -10.42 -15.13
CA TRP A 61 13.74 -9.39 -14.88
C TRP A 61 14.18 -9.28 -13.41
N ALA A 62 13.60 -10.12 -12.53
CA ALA A 62 13.88 -10.15 -11.11
C ALA A 62 13.63 -11.53 -10.50
N LYS A 63 14.28 -11.77 -9.37
CA LYS A 63 13.87 -12.82 -8.43
C LYS A 63 12.79 -12.24 -7.50
N VAL A 64 11.64 -12.90 -7.46
CA VAL A 64 10.49 -12.49 -6.65
C VAL A 64 10.19 -13.54 -5.58
N SER A 65 9.97 -13.10 -4.34
CA SER A 65 9.63 -13.96 -3.21
C SER A 65 8.64 -13.29 -2.25
N LEU A 66 8.02 -14.09 -1.39
CA LEU A 66 7.19 -13.59 -0.29
C LEU A 66 7.97 -13.64 1.02
N GLU A 67 7.91 -12.57 1.80
CA GLU A 67 8.48 -12.50 3.14
C GLU A 67 7.40 -12.11 4.16
N ASN A 68 7.44 -12.71 5.35
CA ASN A 68 6.65 -12.26 6.49
C ASN A 68 7.48 -11.29 7.31
N GLN A 69 7.52 -10.03 6.87
CA GLN A 69 8.38 -8.99 7.47
C GLN A 69 7.60 -7.92 8.25
N GLY A 70 6.27 -8.05 8.35
CA GLY A 70 5.42 -7.07 9.04
C GLY A 70 5.39 -5.69 8.38
N SER A 71 4.37 -4.91 8.70
CA SER A 71 4.21 -3.52 8.25
C SER A 71 4.27 -2.59 9.45
N VAL A 72 5.19 -1.62 9.45
CA VAL A 72 5.12 -0.49 10.39
C VAL A 72 4.11 0.50 9.82
N VAL A 73 2.98 0.66 10.51
CA VAL A 73 1.87 1.50 10.04
C VAL A 73 1.90 2.91 10.63
N GLY A 74 1.22 3.85 9.98
CA GLY A 74 0.98 5.18 10.55
C GLY A 74 2.07 6.24 10.32
N GLY A 75 3.13 5.95 9.55
CA GLY A 75 4.03 6.99 9.01
C GLY A 75 4.64 7.94 10.05
N GLY A 76 4.89 7.47 11.28
CA GLY A 76 5.39 8.25 12.41
C GLY A 76 4.36 8.55 13.51
N ALA A 77 3.08 8.33 13.26
CA ALA A 77 2.03 8.44 14.28
C ALA A 77 1.93 7.20 15.19
N LEU A 78 2.29 6.02 14.67
CA LEU A 78 2.24 4.74 15.38
C LEU A 78 3.53 3.92 15.16
N PRO A 79 4.71 4.44 15.55
CA PRO A 79 6.00 3.82 15.24
C PRO A 79 6.19 2.45 15.90
N GLU A 80 5.45 2.16 16.97
CA GLU A 80 5.53 0.92 17.74
C GLU A 80 4.57 -0.17 17.25
N LEU A 81 3.62 0.16 16.35
CA LEU A 81 2.65 -0.79 15.86
C LEU A 81 3.17 -1.48 14.59
N GLU A 82 3.61 -2.71 14.76
CA GLU A 82 3.96 -3.62 13.67
C GLU A 82 2.82 -4.61 13.44
N LEU A 83 2.26 -4.60 12.23
CA LEU A 83 1.21 -5.52 11.83
C LEU A 83 1.81 -6.64 10.99
N ALA A 84 1.76 -7.88 11.47
CA ALA A 84 2.22 -9.04 10.73
C ALA A 84 1.49 -9.17 9.38
N GLY A 85 2.18 -9.69 8.37
CA GLY A 85 1.61 -9.90 7.04
C GLY A 85 2.69 -10.18 5.99
N PRO A 86 2.28 -10.69 4.82
CA PRO A 86 3.17 -10.94 3.70
C PRO A 86 3.60 -9.63 3.04
N VAL A 87 4.81 -9.61 2.52
CA VAL A 87 5.38 -8.55 1.70
C VAL A 87 5.99 -9.21 0.46
N VAL A 88 5.76 -8.62 -0.71
CA VAL A 88 6.40 -9.07 -1.95
C VAL A 88 7.79 -8.46 -2.03
N ARG A 89 8.81 -9.32 -1.98
CA ARG A 89 10.22 -8.94 -2.15
C ARG A 89 10.64 -9.17 -3.58
N ILE A 90 11.24 -8.14 -4.18
CA ILE A 90 11.68 -8.13 -5.57
C ILE A 90 13.16 -7.76 -5.58
N GLU A 91 14.00 -8.71 -5.98
CA GLU A 91 15.43 -8.55 -6.22
C GLU A 91 15.64 -8.42 -7.74
N PRO A 92 15.71 -7.19 -8.28
CA PRO A 92 15.93 -7.00 -9.71
C PRO A 92 17.34 -7.40 -10.12
N ASP A 93 17.52 -7.73 -11.40
CA ASP A 93 18.86 -7.96 -11.98
C ASP A 93 19.74 -6.68 -11.93
N GLY A 94 19.10 -5.51 -11.90
CA GLY A 94 19.71 -4.20 -11.70
C GLY A 94 19.61 -3.69 -10.27
N SER A 95 19.68 -2.36 -10.09
CA SER A 95 19.58 -1.76 -8.76
C SER A 95 18.13 -1.59 -8.30
N ALA A 96 17.81 -2.04 -7.08
CA ALA A 96 16.50 -1.79 -6.45
C ALA A 96 16.19 -0.29 -6.29
N SER A 97 17.22 0.54 -6.07
CA SER A 97 17.04 1.99 -5.97
C SER A 97 16.64 2.63 -7.30
N GLU A 98 17.17 2.11 -8.41
CA GLU A 98 16.85 2.58 -9.76
C GLU A 98 15.46 2.11 -10.18
N LEU A 99 15.10 0.86 -9.88
CA LEU A 99 13.74 0.35 -10.06
C LEU A 99 12.73 1.22 -9.29
N ALA A 100 12.96 1.48 -8.00
CA ALA A 100 12.09 2.34 -7.21
C ALA A 100 11.98 3.77 -7.75
N ARG A 101 13.06 4.30 -8.36
CA ARG A 101 13.04 5.60 -9.04
C ARG A 101 12.22 5.55 -10.32
N GLY A 102 12.34 4.50 -11.12
CA GLY A 102 11.53 4.29 -12.33
C GLY A 102 10.04 4.21 -12.01
N LEU A 103 9.69 3.42 -10.98
CA LEU A 103 8.30 3.27 -10.53
C LEU A 103 7.69 4.59 -10.05
N ARG A 104 8.47 5.48 -9.42
CA ARG A 104 8.01 6.84 -9.06
C ARG A 104 7.70 7.72 -10.27
N GLY A 105 8.29 7.43 -11.43
CA GLY A 105 8.08 8.16 -12.68
C GLY A 105 7.11 7.47 -13.64
N ALA A 106 6.61 6.28 -13.31
CA ALA A 106 5.62 5.56 -14.10
C ALA A 106 4.24 6.23 -14.02
N GLU A 107 3.32 5.81 -14.88
CA GLU A 107 1.94 6.27 -14.91
C GLU A 107 0.98 5.07 -14.77
N PRO A 108 0.32 4.87 -13.60
CA PRO A 108 0.43 5.68 -12.39
C PRO A 108 1.77 5.47 -11.64
N PRO A 109 2.21 6.45 -10.82
CA PRO A 109 3.41 6.31 -10.03
C PRO A 109 3.19 5.28 -8.91
N VAL A 110 4.15 4.37 -8.74
CA VAL A 110 4.12 3.34 -7.69
C VAL A 110 5.20 3.64 -6.64
N LEU A 111 4.76 3.81 -5.40
CA LEU A 111 5.65 4.01 -4.25
C LEU A 111 5.95 2.68 -3.57
N VAL A 112 7.22 2.39 -3.40
CA VAL A 112 7.71 1.13 -2.82
C VAL A 112 8.77 1.40 -1.76
N ARG A 113 8.98 0.42 -0.87
CA ARG A 113 10.06 0.46 0.12
C ARG A 113 11.30 -0.21 -0.47
N VAL A 114 12.48 0.39 -0.29
CA VAL A 114 13.76 -0.26 -0.62
C VAL A 114 14.41 -0.73 0.67
N HIS A 115 14.77 -2.01 0.74
CA HIS A 115 15.44 -2.59 1.90
C HIS A 115 16.37 -3.74 1.51
N LYS A 116 17.64 -3.67 1.94
CA LYS A 116 18.69 -4.66 1.62
C LYS A 116 18.71 -4.99 0.12
N ASP A 117 18.84 -3.94 -0.67
CA ASP A 117 18.90 -3.96 -2.15
C ASP A 117 17.76 -4.72 -2.85
N ALA A 118 16.58 -4.73 -2.22
CA ALA A 118 15.35 -5.20 -2.85
C ALA A 118 14.25 -4.15 -2.74
N VAL A 119 13.33 -4.23 -3.70
CA VAL A 119 12.05 -3.52 -3.65
C VAL A 119 11.05 -4.38 -2.89
N LEU A 120 10.38 -3.76 -1.93
CA LEU A 120 9.35 -4.37 -1.10
C LEU A 120 8.01 -3.70 -1.39
N VAL A 121 7.01 -4.50 -1.75
CA VAL A 121 5.64 -4.07 -1.98
C VAL A 121 4.73 -4.68 -0.91
N ASP A 122 4.05 -3.82 -0.17
CA ASP A 122 3.15 -4.22 0.90
C ASP A 122 1.70 -4.30 0.39
N PRO A 123 1.11 -5.51 0.30
CA PRO A 123 -0.25 -5.72 -0.19
C PRO A 123 -1.30 -5.08 0.71
N ARG A 124 -0.98 -4.74 1.97
CA ARG A 124 -1.91 -4.07 2.89
C ARG A 124 -2.32 -2.68 2.40
N THR A 125 -1.43 -2.01 1.69
CA THR A 125 -1.69 -0.67 1.14
C THR A 125 -2.22 -0.68 -0.29
N LEU A 126 -2.46 -1.87 -0.85
CA LEU A 126 -2.99 -2.04 -2.21
C LEU A 126 -4.47 -2.42 -2.17
N GLN A 127 -5.25 -1.80 -3.04
CA GLN A 127 -6.62 -2.20 -3.35
C GLN A 127 -6.62 -3.21 -4.50
N ASP A 128 -7.63 -4.08 -4.55
CA ASP A 128 -7.74 -5.09 -5.62
C ASP A 128 -7.79 -4.45 -7.02
N SER A 129 -8.42 -3.28 -7.14
CA SER A 129 -8.50 -2.50 -8.39
C SER A 129 -7.19 -1.83 -8.82
N GLU A 130 -6.17 -1.81 -7.95
CA GLU A 130 -4.88 -1.18 -8.22
C GLU A 130 -3.82 -2.21 -8.65
N LEU A 131 -4.09 -3.51 -8.47
CA LEU A 131 -3.11 -4.57 -8.73
C LEU A 131 -2.64 -4.59 -10.19
N GLU A 132 -3.56 -4.53 -11.14
CA GLU A 132 -3.24 -4.51 -12.56
C GLU A 132 -2.39 -3.29 -12.93
N ALA A 133 -2.76 -2.10 -12.44
CA ALA A 133 -2.02 -0.88 -12.69
C ALA A 133 -0.59 -0.93 -12.11
N VAL A 134 -0.43 -1.54 -10.93
CA VAL A 134 0.90 -1.77 -10.34
C VAL A 134 1.71 -2.72 -11.19
N ILE A 135 1.15 -3.87 -11.60
CA ILE A 135 1.86 -4.85 -12.45
C ILE A 135 2.28 -4.22 -13.79
N GLU A 136 1.41 -3.44 -14.42
CA GLU A 136 1.70 -2.72 -15.65
C GLU A 136 2.81 -1.68 -15.48
N ALA A 137 2.80 -0.93 -14.36
CA ALA A 137 3.85 0.02 -14.04
C ALA A 137 5.22 -0.66 -13.93
N PHE A 138 5.31 -1.83 -13.29
CA PHE A 138 6.54 -2.63 -13.27
C PHE A 138 6.95 -3.07 -14.68
N ALA A 139 6.02 -3.63 -15.45
CA ALA A 139 6.31 -4.13 -16.80
C ALA A 139 6.78 -3.01 -17.75
N SER A 140 6.27 -1.79 -17.59
CA SER A 140 6.60 -0.65 -18.46
C SER A 140 8.08 -0.24 -18.40
N LEU A 141 8.81 -0.60 -17.34
CA LEU A 141 10.21 -0.24 -17.15
C LEU A 141 11.19 -1.15 -17.91
N PHE A 142 10.71 -2.29 -18.41
CA PHE A 142 11.53 -3.33 -19.04
C PHE A 142 11.08 -3.65 -20.47
N ARG A 143 10.19 -2.84 -21.04
CA ARG A 143 9.81 -2.87 -22.47
C ARG A 143 10.82 -2.13 -23.33
#